data_AF-A0A6N0DRI2-F1
#
_entry.id   AF-A0A6N0DRI2-F1
#
_cell.length_a   1.000
_cell.length_b   1.000
_cell.length_c   1.000
_cell.angle_alpha   90.00
_cell.angle_beta   90.00
_cell.angle_gamma   90.00
#
_symmetry.space_group_name_H-M   'P 1'
#
loop_
_entity.id
_entity.type
_entity.pdbx_description
1 polymer ?
#
loop_
_entity_poly.entity_id
_entity_poly.type
_entity_poly.pdbx_seq_one_letter_code
_entity_poly.pdbx_strand_id
1 'polypeptide(L)' 'MPTLFRLITVLALIVGTVAGSLYVLAEYFQPVPKEITKSLRNVEVRKE' A
#
# COMPACT_ATOMS: atom_id res chain seq x y z
N MET A 1 -2.45 -35.18 -18.92
CA MET A 1 -2.11 -35.08 -17.48
C MET A 1 -2.43 -33.66 -17.03
N PRO A 2 -3.27 -33.46 -15.99
CA PRO A 2 -3.83 -32.15 -15.65
C PRO A 2 -2.84 -31.25 -14.88
N THR A 3 -1.58 -31.21 -15.28
CA THR A 3 -0.51 -30.48 -14.57
C THR A 3 -0.55 -28.98 -14.82
N LEU A 4 -0.88 -28.55 -16.04
CA LEU A 4 -0.98 -27.12 -16.39
C LEU A 4 -2.13 -26.43 -15.66
N PHE A 5 -3.31 -27.05 -15.62
CA PHE A 5 -4.47 -26.49 -14.93
C PHE A 5 -4.21 -26.33 -13.42
N ARG A 6 -3.54 -27.32 -12.80
CA ARG A 6 -3.11 -27.25 -11.40
C ARG A 6 -2.15 -26.08 -11.17
N LEU A 7 -1.16 -25.91 -12.06
CA LEU A 7 -0.21 -24.80 -11.98
C LEU A 7 -0.91 -23.43 -12.05
N ILE A 8 -1.82 -23.25 -13.02
CA ILE A 8 -2.57 -22.01 -13.18
C ILE A 8 -3.45 -21.74 -11.95
N THR A 9 -4.10 -22.77 -11.42
CA THR A 9 -4.94 -22.64 -10.22
C THR A 9 -4.11 -22.18 -9.01
N VAL A 10 -2.93 -22.76 -8.81
CA VAL A 10 -2.01 -22.36 -7.73
C VAL A 10 -1.55 -20.90 -7.91
N LEU A 11 -1.17 -20.51 -9.12
CA LEU A 11 -0.79 -19.13 -9.40
C LEU A 11 -1.94 -18.15 -9.16
N ALA A 12 -3.16 -18.50 -9.59
CA ALA A 12 -4.34 -17.69 -9.37
C ALA A 12 -4.63 -17.48 -7.88
N LEU A 13 -4.47 -18.52 -7.06
CA LEU A 13 -4.63 -18.42 -5.61
C LEU A 13 -3.57 -17.51 -4.98
N ILE A 14 -2.30 -17.64 -5.38
CA ILE A 14 -1.22 -16.80 -4.87
C ILE A 14 -1.46 -15.34 -5.25
N VAL A 15 -1.69 -15.07 -6.53
CA VAL A 15 -1.90 -13.71 -7.03
C VAL A 15 -3.16 -13.09 -6.41
N GLY A 16 -4.25 -13.84 -6.32
CA GLY A 16 -5.49 -13.39 -5.69
C GLY A 16 -5.29 -13.05 -4.20
N THR A 17 -4.55 -13.88 -3.47
CA THR A 17 -4.26 -13.64 -2.05
C THR A 17 -3.39 -12.39 -1.87
N VAL A 18 -2.32 -12.26 -2.66
CA VAL A 18 -1.42 -11.10 -2.57
C VAL A 18 -2.13 -9.81 -2.97
N ALA A 19 -2.79 -9.78 -4.14
CA ALA A 19 -3.50 -8.60 -4.61
C ALA A 19 -4.65 -8.20 -3.68
N GLY A 20 -5.42 -9.19 -3.19
CA GLY A 20 -6.49 -8.96 -2.22
C GLY A 20 -5.97 -8.39 -0.90
N SER A 21 -4.87 -8.93 -0.36
CA SER A 21 -4.26 -8.43 0.88
C SER A 21 -3.79 -6.98 0.72
N LEU A 22 -3.12 -6.65 -0.38
CA LEU A 22 -2.67 -5.29 -0.68
C LEU A 22 -3.83 -4.31 -0.83
N TYR A 23 -4.93 -4.72 -1.47
CA TYR A 23 -6.12 -3.89 -1.59
C TYR A 23 -6.72 -3.56 -0.22
N VAL A 24 -6.86 -4.55 0.66
CA VAL A 24 -7.35 -4.35 2.03
C VAL A 24 -6.43 -3.42 2.83
N LEU A 25 -5.11 -3.61 2.73
CA LEU A 25 -4.12 -2.74 3.36
C LEU A 25 -4.23 -1.30 2.86
N ALA A 26 -4.35 -1.11 1.54
CA ALA A 26 -4.43 0.21 0.93
C ALA A 26 -5.73 0.95 1.28
N GLU A 27 -6.84 0.23 1.42
CA GLU A 27 -8.15 0.85 1.70
C GLU A 27 -8.33 1.14 3.18
N TYR A 28 -8.05 0.16 4.05
CA TYR A 28 -8.38 0.25 5.48
C TYR A 28 -7.23 0.74 6.37
N PHE A 29 -5.99 0.68 5.88
CA PHE A 29 -4.80 1.07 6.64
C PHE A 29 -4.10 2.28 6.01
N GLN A 30 -4.87 3.20 5.42
CA GLN A 30 -4.32 4.48 5.00
C GLN A 30 -3.70 5.20 6.21
N PRO A 31 -2.44 5.65 6.12
CA PRO A 31 -1.86 6.45 7.19
C PRO A 31 -2.68 7.72 7.32
N VAL A 32 -3.07 8.08 8.55
CA VAL A 32 -3.66 9.39 8.82
C VAL A 32 -2.72 10.43 8.22
N PRO A 33 -3.19 11.31 7.31
CA PRO A 33 -2.39 12.39 6.77
C PRO A 33 -1.94 13.26 7.94
N LYS A 34 -0.74 12.98 8.48
CA LYS A 34 -0.09 13.89 9.40
C LYS A 34 0.31 15.07 8.55
N GLU A 35 -0.36 16.20 8.75
CA GLU A 35 0.18 17.48 8.33
C GLU A 35 1.63 17.50 8.82
N ILE A 36 2.58 17.50 7.89
CA ILE A 36 3.99 17.61 8.23
C ILE A 36 4.16 19.06 8.68
N THR A 37 3.77 19.36 9.91
CA THR A 37 4.25 20.52 10.63
C THR A 37 5.70 20.23 10.98
N LYS A 38 6.56 20.15 9.95
CA LYS A 38 7.97 20.42 10.17
C LYS A 38 7.99 21.87 10.64
N SER A 39 8.05 22.08 11.95
CA SER A 39 8.65 23.28 12.47
C SER A 39 10.04 23.31 11.84
N LEU A 40 10.22 24.16 10.83
CA LEU A 40 11.52 24.43 10.26
C LEU A 40 12.34 25.04 11.40
N ARG A 41 13.12 24.21 12.10
CA ARG A 41 14.06 24.68 13.12
C ARG A 41 15.04 25.61 12.40
N ASN A 42 15.03 26.89 12.80
CA ASN A 42 15.81 28.00 12.22
C ASN A 42 15.32 28.62 10.90
N VAL A 43 14.02 28.62 10.59
CA VAL A 43 13.50 29.46 9.49
C VAL A 43 12.50 30.48 10.03
N GLU A 44 12.93 31.74 10.09
CA GLU A 44 12.04 32.88 10.30
C GLU A 44 11.19 33.07 9.03
N VAL A 45 9.88 32.85 9.17
CA VAL A 45 8.94 33.19 8.10
C VAL A 45 8.86 34.72 8.04
N ARG A 46 9.56 35.31 7.07
CA ARG A 46 9.38 36.73 6.74
C ARG A 46 7.95 36.93 6.24
N LYS A 47 7.09 37.47 7.09
CA LYS A 47 5.79 38.01 6.70
C LYS A 47 6.03 39.38 6.06
N GLU A 48 5.60 39.52 4.82
CA GLU A 48 5.27 40.83 4.23
C GLU A 48 3.92 41.33 4.75
#